data_AF-A0AAU5ZHA2-F1
#
_entry.id   AF-A0AAU5ZHA2-F1
#
_cell.length_a   1.000
_cell.length_b   1.000
_cell.length_c   1.000
_cell.angle_alpha   90.00
_cell.angle_beta   90.00
_cell.angle_gamma   90.00
#
_symmetry.space_group_name_H-M   'P 1'
#
loop_
_entity.id
_entity.type
_entity.pdbx_description
1 polymer ?
#
loop_
_entity_poly.entity_id
_entity_poly.type
_entity_poly.pdbx_seq_one_letter_code
_entity_poly.pdbx_strand_id
1 'polypeptide(L)'
;MHHDLAPTTHTAELLQIHEINAALAAGHRVTAGSASVPETVPGDAVLRYLEATGPPSYPYIYGHFSQPGIDDTMRVELHTAQLRAISHQLSLRSHIWGLLPSSVRPGGQEFS
;
A
#
# COMPACT_ATOMS: atom_id res chain seq x y z
N MET A 1 25.55 -5.57 -21.45
CA MET A 1 24.32 -6.39 -21.38
C MET A 1 23.52 -5.87 -20.21
N HIS A 2 22.53 -5.01 -20.46
CA HIS A 2 21.64 -4.51 -19.41
C HIS A 2 20.65 -5.63 -19.09
N HIS A 3 20.78 -6.24 -17.92
CA HIS A 3 19.73 -7.09 -17.37
C HIS A 3 18.62 -6.15 -16.91
N ASP A 4 17.71 -5.83 -17.82
CA ASP A 4 16.43 -5.20 -17.50
C ASP A 4 15.60 -6.28 -16.79
N LEU A 5 15.76 -6.37 -15.47
CA LEU A 5 14.90 -7.20 -14.64
C LEU A 5 13.51 -6.60 -14.73
N ALA A 6 12.63 -7.25 -15.50
CA ALA A 6 11.22 -6.89 -15.53
C ALA A 6 10.73 -6.74 -14.09
N PRO A 7 10.20 -5.56 -13.68
CA PRO A 7 9.76 -5.34 -12.31
C PRO A 7 8.74 -6.40 -11.95
N THR A 8 9.10 -7.28 -11.01
CA THR A 8 8.10 -8.15 -10.40
C THR A 8 7.08 -7.28 -9.68
N THR A 9 5.82 -7.71 -9.58
CA THR A 9 4.78 -6.99 -8.81
C THR A 9 5.30 -6.53 -7.44
N HIS A 10 6.12 -7.38 -6.81
CA HIS A 10 6.80 -7.09 -5.57
C HIS A 10 7.72 -5.84 -5.61
N THR A 11 8.60 -5.73 -6.60
CA THR A 11 9.46 -4.55 -6.78
C THR A 11 8.62 -3.30 -7.02
N ALA A 12 7.52 -3.43 -7.77
CA ALA A 12 6.59 -2.32 -7.99
C ALA A 12 5.89 -1.89 -6.70
N GLU A 13 5.46 -2.82 -5.84
CA GLU A 13 4.80 -2.52 -4.56
C GLU A 13 5.75 -1.82 -3.59
N LEU A 14 7.01 -2.25 -3.48
CA LEU A 14 8.00 -1.55 -2.65
C LEU A 14 8.30 -0.14 -3.17
N LEU A 15 8.45 0.04 -4.49
CA LEU A 15 8.63 1.37 -5.08
C LEU A 15 7.44 2.28 -4.79
N GLN A 16 6.21 1.78 -4.90
CA GLN A 16 5.00 2.52 -4.56
C GLN A 16 4.94 2.92 -3.08
N ILE A 17 5.45 2.10 -2.16
CA ILE A 17 5.59 2.48 -0.74
C ILE A 17 6.56 3.67 -0.60
N HIS A 18 7.69 3.64 -1.30
CA HIS A 18 8.63 4.76 -1.32
C HIS A 18 8.00 6.05 -1.88
N GLU A 19 7.22 5.95 -2.95
CA GLU A 19 6.51 7.10 -3.56
C GLU A 19 5.46 7.68 -2.60
N ILE A 20 4.71 6.85 -1.89
CA ILE A 20 3.79 7.30 -0.84
C ILE A 20 4.55 8.04 0.26
N ASN A 21 5.63 7.44 0.78
CA ASN A 21 6.43 8.07 1.83
C ASN A 21 7.04 9.40 1.40
N ALA A 22 7.47 9.52 0.13
CA ALA A 22 7.94 10.78 -0.43
C ALA A 22 6.83 11.83 -0.50
N ALA A 23 5.62 11.46 -0.93
CA ALA A 23 4.48 12.37 -0.98
C ALA A 23 4.09 12.88 0.43
N LEU A 24 4.08 11.99 1.42
CA LEU A 24 3.82 12.33 2.82
C LEU A 24 4.90 13.27 3.39
N ALA A 25 6.18 12.99 3.11
CA ALA A 25 7.29 13.85 3.51
C ALA A 25 7.25 15.24 2.85
N ALA A 26 6.71 15.34 1.63
CA ALA A 26 6.47 16.61 0.94
C ALA A 26 5.30 17.42 1.52
N GLY A 27 4.59 16.89 2.52
CA GLY A 27 3.53 17.58 3.24
C GLY A 27 2.10 17.20 2.84
N HIS A 28 1.93 16.22 1.94
CA HIS A 28 0.60 15.67 1.68
C HIS A 28 0.06 14.98 2.93
N ARG A 29 -1.25 15.12 3.16
CA ARG A 29 -1.91 14.55 4.35
C ARG A 29 -2.99 13.59 3.92
N VAL A 30 -2.96 12.40 4.52
CA VAL A 30 -3.99 11.38 4.40
C VAL A 30 -4.47 11.07 5.81
N THR A 31 -5.77 11.16 6.04
CA THR A 31 -6.36 10.80 7.34
C THR A 31 -6.82 9.34 7.34
N ALA A 32 -6.87 8.71 8.51
CA ALA A 32 -7.37 7.35 8.66
C ALA A 32 -8.78 7.16 8.05
N GLY A 33 -9.66 8.14 8.26
CA GLY A 33 -11.00 8.13 7.67
C GLY A 33 -10.98 8.20 6.13
N SER A 34 -10.09 9.01 5.55
CA SER A 34 -9.94 9.10 4.08
C SER A 34 -9.33 7.86 3.44
N ALA A 35 -8.58 7.08 4.21
CA ALA A 35 -7.95 5.82 3.80
C ALA A 35 -8.81 4.58 4.12
N SER A 36 -10.03 4.75 4.63
CA SER A 36 -10.93 3.67 5.05
C SER A 36 -10.25 2.67 6.01
N VAL A 37 -9.44 3.20 6.92
CA VAL A 37 -8.81 2.44 8.01
C VAL A 37 -9.90 2.08 9.04
N PRO A 38 -9.82 0.90 9.70
CA PRO A 38 -10.80 0.50 10.70
C PRO A 38 -11.02 1.55 11.81
N GLU A 39 -12.25 1.57 12.36
CA GLU A 39 -12.72 2.53 13.37
C GLU A 39 -11.93 2.51 14.69
N THR A 40 -11.03 1.53 14.87
CA THR A 40 -10.07 1.50 15.97
C THR A 40 -9.06 2.63 15.91
N VAL A 41 -8.86 3.25 14.74
CA VAL A 41 -8.06 4.47 14.58
C VAL A 41 -8.99 5.68 14.48
N PRO A 42 -8.75 6.74 15.26
CA PRO A 42 -9.45 8.02 15.11
C PRO A 42 -9.43 8.49 13.66
N GLY A 43 -10.59 8.84 13.11
CA GLY A 43 -10.72 9.19 11.70
C GLY A 43 -9.89 10.40 11.26
N ASP A 44 -9.52 11.29 12.19
CA ASP A 44 -8.65 12.45 12.01
C ASP A 44 -7.16 12.16 12.16
N ALA A 45 -6.77 10.95 12.59
CA ALA A 45 -5.37 10.56 12.69
C ALA A 45 -4.70 10.61 11.31
N VAL A 46 -3.52 11.22 11.24
CA VAL A 46 -2.81 11.44 9.98
C VAL A 46 -1.78 10.36 9.73
N LEU A 47 -1.73 9.85 8.51
CA LEU A 47 -0.71 8.92 8.06
C LEU A 47 0.63 9.64 7.98
N ARG A 48 1.64 9.09 8.65
CA ARG A 48 3.00 9.63 8.71
C ARG A 48 3.92 8.95 7.72
N TYR A 49 3.89 7.62 7.70
CA TYR A 49 4.65 6.80 6.77
C TYR A 49 4.06 5.40 6.70
N LEU A 50 4.45 4.69 5.65
CA LEU A 50 4.23 3.27 5.44
C LEU A 50 5.50 2.49 5.72
N GLU A 51 5.35 1.34 6.35
CA GLU A 51 6.41 0.39 6.65
C GLU A 51 6.05 -0.97 6.02
N ALA A 52 6.98 -1.58 5.28
CA ALA A 52 6.86 -2.96 4.85
C ALA A 52 7.71 -3.86 5.75
N THR A 53 7.10 -4.86 6.37
CA THR A 53 7.78 -5.85 7.23
C THR A 53 7.46 -7.27 6.77
N GLY A 54 8.41 -8.19 6.91
CA GLY A 54 8.21 -9.61 6.62
C GLY A 54 8.94 -10.08 5.36
N PRO A 55 8.63 -11.28 4.87
CA PRO A 55 9.29 -11.86 3.71
C PRO A 55 9.10 -10.97 2.47
N PRO A 56 10.13 -10.79 1.63
CA PRO A 56 9.98 -10.01 0.40
C PRO A 56 8.88 -10.58 -0.50
N SER A 57 8.65 -11.89 -0.52
CA SER A 57 7.56 -12.46 -1.32
C SER A 57 6.15 -12.06 -0.85
N TYR A 58 5.96 -11.73 0.43
CA TYR A 58 4.66 -11.37 1.04
C TYR A 58 4.87 -10.40 2.20
N PRO A 59 5.13 -9.10 1.93
CA PRO A 59 5.32 -8.13 2.99
C PRO A 59 3.98 -7.76 3.61
N TYR A 60 3.95 -7.68 4.93
CA TYR A 60 2.91 -6.99 5.67
C TYR A 60 3.19 -5.49 5.62
N ILE A 61 2.22 -4.73 5.13
CA ILE A 61 2.34 -3.29 5.01
C ILE A 61 1.60 -2.65 6.16
N TYR A 62 2.28 -1.79 6.91
CA TYR A 62 1.75 -1.09 8.06
C TYR A 62 1.74 0.41 7.81
N GLY A 63 0.63 1.07 8.14
CA GLY A 63 0.53 2.52 8.21
C GLY A 63 0.73 3.00 9.64
N HIS A 64 1.59 4.00 9.80
CA HIS A 64 1.81 4.67 11.08
C HIS A 64 0.98 5.95 11.12
N PHE A 65 -0.05 5.95 11.96
CA PHE A 65 -0.98 7.06 12.12
C PHE A 65 -0.69 7.79 13.43
N SER A 66 -0.62 9.11 13.39
CA SER A 66 -0.50 9.93 14.60
C SER A 66 -1.68 10.87 14.70
N GLN A 67 -2.27 11.00 15.88
CA GLN A 67 -3.31 11.99 16.09
C GLN A 67 -2.69 13.38 16.32
N PRO A 68 -3.21 14.45 15.69
CA PRO A 68 -2.70 15.79 15.95
C PRO A 68 -2.84 16.15 17.44
N GLY A 69 -1.71 16.52 18.06
CA GLY A 69 -1.66 16.88 19.48
C GLY A 69 -1.44 15.72 20.45
N ILE A 70 -1.31 14.48 19.95
CA ILE A 70 -0.95 13.31 20.75
C ILE A 70 0.33 12.72 20.17
N ASP A 71 1.35 12.52 21.02
CA ASP A 71 2.61 11.85 20.65
C ASP A 71 2.45 10.31 20.66
N ASP A 72 1.28 9.83 20.23
CA ASP A 72 0.99 8.40 20.13
C ASP A 72 0.89 8.03 18.65
N THR A 73 1.68 7.04 18.25
CA THR A 73 1.69 6.52 16.89
C THR A 73 1.04 5.15 16.87
N MET A 74 -0.13 5.08 16.27
CA MET A 74 -0.87 3.85 16.06
C MET A 74 -0.38 3.17 14.79
N ARG A 75 0.01 1.90 14.92
CA ARG A 75 0.41 1.05 13.80
C ARG A 75 -0.77 0.21 13.35
N VAL A 76 -1.13 0.28 12.07
CA VAL A 76 -2.24 -0.51 11.51
C VAL A 76 -1.81 -1.25 10.27
N GLU A 77 -2.15 -2.53 10.19
CA GLU A 77 -1.98 -3.33 8.99
C GLU A 77 -2.91 -2.82 7.88
N LEU A 78 -2.34 -2.52 6.73
CA LEU A 78 -3.04 -2.03 5.56
C LEU A 78 -3.13 -3.14 4.52
N HIS A 79 -4.34 -3.37 4.00
CA HIS A 79 -4.54 -4.26 2.88
C HIS A 79 -4.60 -3.47 1.56
N THR A 80 -4.62 -4.21 0.46
CA THR A 80 -4.68 -3.70 -0.93
C THR A 80 -5.74 -2.62 -1.13
N ALA A 81 -6.90 -2.74 -0.49
CA ALA A 81 -7.98 -1.76 -0.59
C ALA A 81 -7.60 -0.40 0.03
N GLN A 82 -7.03 -0.40 1.24
CA GLN A 82 -6.57 0.81 1.91
C GLN A 82 -5.39 1.45 1.16
N LEU A 83 -4.45 0.65 0.66
CA LEU A 83 -3.31 1.15 -0.11
C LEU A 83 -3.76 1.83 -1.40
N ARG A 84 -4.77 1.27 -2.08
CA ARG A 84 -5.40 1.90 -3.24
C ARG A 84 -6.09 3.22 -2.89
N ALA A 85 -6.79 3.27 -1.75
CA ALA A 85 -7.42 4.50 -1.28
C ALA A 85 -6.36 5.59 -0.99
N ILE A 86 -5.26 5.23 -0.32
CA ILE A 86 -4.14 6.14 -0.03
C ILE A 86 -3.50 6.66 -1.33
N SER A 87 -3.19 5.77 -2.28
CA SER A 87 -2.66 6.18 -3.59
C SER A 87 -3.61 7.13 -4.33
N HIS A 88 -4.91 6.86 -4.28
CA HIS A 88 -5.90 7.74 -4.89
C HIS A 88 -5.93 9.13 -4.24
N GLN A 89 -5.88 9.20 -2.91
CA GLN A 89 -5.82 10.47 -2.16
C GLN A 89 -4.55 11.27 -2.49
N LEU A 90 -3.42 10.57 -2.64
CA LEU A 90 -2.14 11.19 -3.01
C LEU A 90 -2.01 11.47 -4.52
N SER A 91 -3.06 11.23 -5.31
CA SER A 91 -3.07 11.37 -6.77
C SER A 91 -1.99 10.53 -7.49
N LEU A 92 -1.55 9.44 -6.87
CA LEU A 92 -0.55 8.51 -7.39
C LEU A 92 -1.24 7.45 -8.28
N ARG A 93 -1.70 7.88 -9.46
CA ARG A 93 -2.55 7.09 -10.36
C ARG A 93 -1.86 5.89 -11.01
N SER A 94 -0.53 5.88 -11.04
CA SER A 94 0.27 4.80 -11.62
C SER A 94 0.44 3.61 -10.68
N HIS A 95 -0.11 3.69 -9.46
CA HIS A 95 0.03 2.64 -8.46
C HIS A 95 -0.83 1.44 -8.80
N ILE A 96 -0.21 0.27 -8.71
CA ILE A 96 -0.84 -1.02 -8.94
C ILE A 96 -0.62 -1.87 -7.69
N TRP A 97 -1.68 -2.02 -6.89
CA TRP A 97 -1.71 -2.85 -5.69
C TRP A 97 -2.44 -4.16 -5.97
N GLY A 98 -1.84 -5.30 -5.60
CA GLY A 98 -2.51 -6.60 -5.64
C GLY A 98 -2.62 -7.25 -7.01
N LEU A 99 -1.67 -7.00 -7.92
CA LEU A 99 -1.46 -7.85 -9.10
C LEU A 99 -0.82 -9.17 -8.65
N LEU A 100 -1.60 -10.03 -7.99
CA LEU A 100 -1.39 -11.46 -8.17
C LEU A 100 -1.52 -11.73 -9.68
N PRO A 101 -0.65 -12.52 -10.34
CA PRO A 101 -1.10 -13.20 -11.53
C PRO A 101 -2.35 -13.95 -11.09
N SER A 102 -3.47 -13.67 -11.73
CA SER A 102 -4.67 -14.48 -11.65
C SER A 102 -4.24 -15.92 -11.95
N SER A 103 -4.02 -16.69 -10.88
CA SER A 103 -3.69 -18.10 -11.02
C SER A 103 -4.94 -18.76 -11.57
N VAL A 104 -4.81 -19.21 -12.83
CA VAL A 104 -5.64 -20.19 -13.52
C VAL A 104 -7.07 -19.73 -13.86
N ARG A 105 -7.26 -19.39 -15.14
CA ARG A 105 -8.51 -19.73 -15.83
C ARG A 105 -8.68 -21.26 -15.76
N PRO A 106 -9.75 -21.85 -15.20
CA PRO A 106 -10.10 -23.23 -15.52
C PRO A 106 -10.70 -23.22 -16.93
N GLY A 107 -9.82 -23.25 -17.93
CA GLY A 107 -10.15 -23.18 -19.35
C GLY A 107 -9.32 -24.17 -20.13
N GLY A 108 -9.41 -25.44 -19.76
CA GLY A 108 -8.83 -26.57 -20.49
C GLY A 108 -9.89 -27.66 -20.60
N GLN A 109 -10.94 -27.39 -21.38
CA GLN A 109 -11.85 -28.41 -21.89
C GLN A 109 -11.11 -29.05 -23.06
N GLU A 110 -10.40 -30.15 -22.81
CA GLU A 110 -9.79 -30.98 -23.85
C GLU A 110 -10.48 -32.35 -23.86
N PHE A 111 -11.12 -32.59 -25.01
CA PHE A 111 -11.61 -33.82 -25.61
C PHE A 111 -11.05 -35.14 -25.06
N SER A 112 -11.97 -36.06 -24.73
CA SER A 112 -12.11 -37.36 -25.42
C SER A 112 -13.49 -37.95 -25.17
#